data_AF-A0A151SQN5-F1
#
_entry.id   AF-A0A151SQN5-F1
#
_cell.length_a   1.000
_cell.length_b   1.000
_cell.length_c   1.000
_cell.angle_alpha   90.00
_cell.angle_beta   90.00
_cell.angle_gamma   90.00
#
_symmetry.space_group_name_H-M   'P 1'
#
loop_
_entity.id
_entity.type
_entity.pdbx_description
1 polymer ?
#
loop_
_entity_poly.entity_id
_entity_poly.type
_entity_poly.pdbx_seq_one_letter_code
_entity_poly.pdbx_strand_id
1 'polypeptide(L)'
;MQCLLSVESGSSELTKLHLACKEWGFFQLINHGVSSSLVEKVKLEIQEFFKLPMSEKKFFWQSPQYMEGFGQAFVVSDDQKLDWADMFYMTTLPTHSRMPHLFPQLPLPFRDSLELYSQEIKNLAMVIIAHMEKALEVEEMEMIKLFKNLRQAVRMNYYPPCPEPEKVIGLTPHSDGVGLTILLQVNEVEGLQIKKNGMWVPIKPLPNAFIINIGEILEVI
;
A
#
# COMPACT_ATOMS: atom_id res chain seq x y z
N MET A 1 23.39 -0.35 10.19
CA MET A 1 22.03 -0.90 10.30
C MET A 1 21.94 -2.09 9.36
N GLN A 2 21.46 -3.22 9.87
CA GLN A 2 21.53 -4.53 9.20
C GLN A 2 20.16 -4.93 8.64
N CYS A 3 20.18 -5.81 7.66
CA CYS A 3 19.00 -6.32 6.96
C CYS A 3 18.21 -7.27 7.87
N LEU A 4 16.88 -7.14 7.91
CA LEU A 4 15.98 -8.08 8.58
C LEU A 4 16.14 -9.54 8.08
N LEU A 5 16.76 -9.73 6.91
CA LEU A 5 17.00 -11.03 6.28
C LEU A 5 18.30 -11.73 6.74
N SER A 6 19.14 -11.14 7.60
CA SER A 6 20.38 -11.78 8.03
C SER A 6 20.22 -12.60 9.32
N VAL A 7 20.55 -13.89 9.23
CA VAL A 7 20.36 -14.91 10.29
C VAL A 7 21.14 -14.58 11.58
N GLU A 8 22.28 -13.88 11.47
CA GLU A 8 23.14 -13.55 12.62
C GLU A 8 22.65 -12.35 13.46
N SER A 9 21.66 -11.58 12.97
CA SER A 9 21.11 -10.38 13.65
C SER A 9 19.68 -10.55 14.17
N GLY A 10 19.10 -11.74 13.99
CA GLY A 10 17.66 -11.98 14.06
C GLY A 10 16.98 -11.62 15.38
N SER A 11 17.65 -11.65 16.53
CA SER A 11 16.98 -11.35 17.82
C SER A 11 16.73 -9.84 18.04
N SER A 12 17.67 -8.98 17.64
CA SER A 12 17.57 -7.53 17.85
C SER A 12 16.54 -6.91 16.90
N GLU A 13 16.58 -7.25 15.61
CA GLU A 13 15.62 -6.70 14.64
C GLU A 13 14.20 -7.26 14.84
N LEU A 14 14.06 -8.51 15.29
CA LEU A 14 12.77 -9.07 15.68
C LEU A 14 12.16 -8.32 16.87
N THR A 15 12.98 -7.96 17.86
CA THR A 15 12.54 -7.14 19.01
C THR A 15 12.07 -5.75 18.55
N LYS A 16 12.80 -5.11 17.63
CA LYS A 16 12.39 -3.81 17.05
C LYS A 16 11.09 -3.91 16.27
N LEU A 17 10.93 -4.97 15.47
CA LEU A 17 9.68 -5.24 14.77
C LEU A 17 8.53 -5.39 15.76
N HIS A 18 8.70 -6.24 16.78
CA HIS A 18 7.68 -6.45 17.82
C HIS A 18 7.25 -5.13 18.49
N LEU A 19 8.22 -4.31 18.90
CA LEU A 19 7.95 -3.01 19.51
C LEU A 19 7.28 -2.03 18.56
N ALA A 20 7.71 -1.97 17.30
CA ALA A 20 7.09 -1.09 16.30
C ALA A 20 5.64 -1.49 16.02
N CYS A 21 5.37 -2.79 15.87
CA CYS A 21 4.02 -3.32 15.73
C CYS A 21 3.15 -2.94 16.93
N LYS A 22 3.63 -3.20 18.15
CA LYS A 22 2.86 -3.01 19.39
C LYS A 22 2.63 -1.54 19.77
N GLU A 23 3.65 -0.70 19.61
CA GLU A 23 3.60 0.68 20.09
C GLU A 23 3.13 1.68 19.03
N TRP A 24 3.29 1.36 17.75
CA TRP A 24 3.01 2.29 16.65
C TRP A 24 2.01 1.76 15.65
N GLY A 25 1.96 0.45 15.40
CA GLY A 25 1.21 -0.13 14.28
C GLY A 25 1.75 0.29 12.89
N PHE A 26 2.84 1.06 12.86
CA PHE A 26 3.49 1.62 11.68
C PHE A 26 5.01 1.52 11.81
N PHE A 27 5.70 1.24 10.71
CA PHE A 27 7.16 1.29 10.63
C PHE A 27 7.65 1.50 9.21
N GLN A 28 8.90 1.98 9.07
CA GLN A 28 9.56 2.05 7.77
C GLN A 28 10.49 0.86 7.59
N LEU A 29 10.41 0.21 6.44
CA LEU A 29 11.21 -0.94 6.09
C LEU A 29 12.24 -0.57 5.02
N ILE A 30 13.51 -0.65 5.39
CA ILE A 30 14.68 -0.49 4.51
C ILE A 30 15.35 -1.84 4.27
N ASN A 31 16.22 -1.94 3.27
CA ASN A 31 16.90 -3.20 2.89
C ASN A 31 15.89 -4.35 2.64
N HIS A 32 14.74 -4.03 2.07
CA HIS A 32 13.58 -4.92 1.90
C HIS A 32 13.75 -5.99 0.80
N GLY A 33 14.87 -6.00 0.07
CA GLY A 33 15.16 -6.99 -0.98
C GLY A 33 14.48 -6.72 -2.33
N VAL A 34 13.36 -5.99 -2.39
CA VAL A 34 12.76 -5.54 -3.66
C VAL A 34 13.73 -4.65 -4.44
N SER A 35 13.93 -4.96 -5.73
CA SER A 35 14.87 -4.23 -6.60
C SER A 35 14.54 -2.73 -6.69
N SER A 36 15.53 -1.88 -6.40
CA SER A 36 15.38 -0.42 -6.54
C SER A 36 15.04 0.00 -7.97
N SER A 37 15.56 -0.69 -8.98
CA SER A 37 15.24 -0.37 -10.38
C SER A 37 13.78 -0.65 -10.72
N LEU A 38 13.19 -1.70 -10.13
CA LEU A 38 11.76 -1.99 -10.27
C LEU A 38 10.91 -0.94 -9.55
N VAL A 39 11.30 -0.58 -8.32
CA VAL A 39 10.60 0.45 -7.54
C VAL A 39 10.58 1.78 -8.29
N GLU A 40 11.72 2.25 -8.78
CA GLU A 40 11.81 3.50 -9.55
C GLU A 40 11.03 3.43 -10.86
N LYS A 41 11.08 2.29 -11.57
CA LYS A 41 10.29 2.10 -12.79
C LYS A 41 8.79 2.20 -12.52
N VAL A 42 8.29 1.56 -11.47
CA VAL A 42 6.88 1.63 -11.06
C VAL A 42 6.48 3.05 -10.66
N LYS A 43 7.34 3.78 -9.93
CA LYS A 43 7.08 5.19 -9.59
C LYS A 43 6.91 6.06 -10.84
N LEU A 44 7.78 5.88 -11.84
CA LEU A 44 7.71 6.63 -13.10
C LEU A 44 6.44 6.28 -13.87
N GLU A 45 6.15 4.99 -14.03
CA GLU A 45 5.00 4.53 -14.82
C GLU A 45 3.65 4.90 -14.16
N ILE A 46 3.56 4.92 -12.82
CA ILE A 46 2.39 5.46 -12.10
C ILE A 46 2.21 6.94 -12.41
N GLN A 47 3.29 7.73 -12.36
CA GLN A 47 3.21 9.16 -12.68
C GLN A 47 2.75 9.40 -14.12
N GLU A 48 3.28 8.66 -15.09
CA GLU A 48 2.84 8.75 -16.48
C GLU A 48 1.38 8.30 -16.65
N PHE A 49 0.94 7.26 -15.95
CA PHE A 49 -0.46 6.83 -15.95
C PHE A 49 -1.41 7.96 -15.48
N PHE A 50 -1.08 8.67 -14.40
CA PHE A 50 -1.93 9.77 -13.93
C PHE A 50 -1.87 11.02 -14.82
N LYS A 51 -0.79 11.21 -15.58
CA LYS A 51 -0.65 12.26 -16.60
C LYS A 51 -1.42 11.99 -17.89
N LEU A 52 -1.89 10.76 -18.11
CA LEU A 52 -2.74 10.44 -19.26
C LEU A 52 -3.94 11.40 -19.34
N PRO A 53 -4.34 11.81 -20.56
CA PRO A 53 -5.50 12.65 -20.72
C PRO A 53 -6.74 11.94 -20.18
N MET A 54 -7.71 12.71 -19.69
CA MET A 54 -8.94 12.13 -19.13
C MET A 54 -9.60 11.16 -20.11
N SER A 55 -9.62 11.47 -21.41
CA SER A 55 -10.18 10.57 -22.45
C SER A 55 -9.63 9.14 -22.40
N GLU A 56 -8.37 8.96 -22.00
CA GLU A 56 -7.76 7.64 -21.82
C GLU A 56 -8.06 7.08 -20.42
N LYS A 57 -7.98 7.90 -19.36
CA LYS A 57 -8.30 7.45 -17.99
C LYS A 57 -9.77 6.97 -17.85
N LYS A 58 -10.69 7.49 -18.67
CA LYS A 58 -12.10 7.09 -18.72
C LYS A 58 -12.33 5.61 -19.03
N PHE A 59 -11.41 4.95 -19.75
CA PHE A 59 -11.52 3.51 -20.02
C PHE A 59 -11.41 2.67 -18.76
N PHE A 60 -10.83 3.24 -17.70
CA PHE A 60 -10.67 2.59 -16.42
C PHE A 60 -11.70 3.03 -15.39
N TRP A 61 -12.72 3.82 -15.75
CA TRP A 61 -13.66 4.33 -14.75
C TRP A 61 -14.38 3.21 -14.01
N GLN A 62 -14.50 3.39 -12.70
CA GLN A 62 -15.43 2.64 -11.88
C GLN A 62 -16.85 2.77 -12.44
N SER A 63 -17.63 1.71 -12.29
CA SER A 63 -19.05 1.69 -12.65
C SER A 63 -19.89 1.25 -11.44
N PRO A 64 -21.22 1.45 -11.47
CA PRO A 64 -22.09 0.94 -10.41
C PRO A 64 -21.99 -0.58 -10.21
N GLN A 65 -21.50 -1.32 -11.22
CA GLN A 65 -21.28 -2.76 -11.16
C GLN A 65 -19.86 -3.12 -10.69
N TYR A 66 -18.88 -2.25 -10.93
CA TYR A 66 -17.46 -2.51 -10.63
C TYR A 66 -16.84 -1.33 -9.88
N MET A 67 -16.55 -1.53 -8.60
CA MET A 67 -15.89 -0.53 -7.75
C MET A 67 -14.36 -0.50 -7.93
N GLU A 68 -13.81 -1.28 -8.86
CA GLU A 68 -12.40 -1.24 -9.24
C GLU A 68 -12.21 -0.33 -10.46
N GLY A 69 -11.06 0.33 -10.55
CA GLY A 69 -10.69 1.25 -11.60
C GLY A 69 -10.35 2.65 -11.07
N PHE A 70 -10.24 3.59 -12.01
CA PHE A 70 -10.11 5.03 -11.78
C PHE A 70 -11.44 5.59 -11.24
N GLY A 71 -11.42 6.40 -10.19
CA GLY A 71 -12.65 6.95 -9.61
C GLY A 71 -12.46 7.51 -8.21
N GLN A 72 -13.56 7.74 -7.51
CA GLN A 72 -13.62 8.13 -6.10
C GLN A 72 -14.15 6.96 -5.27
N ALA A 73 -13.62 6.74 -4.07
CA ALA A 73 -14.12 5.68 -3.21
C ALA A 73 -15.50 6.06 -2.64
N PHE A 74 -16.53 5.31 -3.02
CA PHE A 74 -17.86 5.34 -2.38
C PHE A 74 -18.56 6.71 -2.35
N VAL A 75 -18.78 7.34 -3.51
CA VAL A 75 -19.66 8.52 -3.60
C VAL A 75 -21.12 8.08 -3.54
N VAL A 76 -21.81 8.38 -2.43
CA VAL A 76 -23.16 7.86 -2.11
C VAL A 76 -24.22 8.95 -1.92
N SER A 77 -23.85 10.23 -1.88
CA SER A 77 -24.79 11.35 -1.74
C SER A 77 -24.19 12.69 -2.18
N ASP A 78 -25.05 13.66 -2.54
CA ASP A 78 -24.64 15.01 -2.95
C ASP A 78 -23.99 15.83 -1.83
N ASP A 79 -24.33 15.56 -0.56
CA ASP A 79 -23.78 16.25 0.61
C ASP A 79 -22.45 15.65 1.11
N GLN A 80 -21.96 14.60 0.44
CA GLN A 80 -20.74 13.91 0.86
C GLN A 80 -19.51 14.78 0.62
N LYS A 81 -18.70 14.94 1.67
CA LYS A 81 -17.36 15.52 1.54
C LYS A 81 -16.46 14.55 0.80
N LEU A 82 -15.87 15.02 -0.29
CA LEU A 82 -14.95 14.24 -1.11
C LEU A 82 -13.50 14.50 -0.70
N ASP A 83 -12.70 13.46 -0.81
CA ASP A 83 -11.25 13.52 -0.67
C ASP A 83 -10.63 14.32 -1.83
N TRP A 84 -9.60 15.11 -1.54
CA TRP A 84 -8.83 15.85 -2.54
C TRP A 84 -7.77 14.96 -3.19
N ALA A 85 -8.24 13.92 -3.88
CA ALA A 85 -7.38 12.93 -4.53
C ALA A 85 -8.10 12.30 -5.71
N ASP A 86 -7.39 12.00 -6.78
CA ASP A 86 -7.82 10.96 -7.73
C ASP A 86 -7.27 9.61 -7.26
N MET A 87 -8.00 8.51 -7.49
CA MET A 87 -7.48 7.18 -7.20
C MET A 87 -7.74 6.19 -8.33
N PHE A 88 -6.88 5.18 -8.36
CA PHE A 88 -7.07 3.97 -9.13
C PHE A 88 -6.95 2.78 -8.18
N TYR A 89 -7.96 1.92 -8.13
CA TYR A 89 -7.98 0.74 -7.27
C TYR A 89 -8.16 -0.53 -8.10
N MET A 90 -7.38 -1.57 -7.84
CA MET A 90 -7.61 -2.88 -8.48
C MET A 90 -7.14 -4.04 -7.62
N THR A 91 -7.79 -5.18 -7.78
CA THR A 91 -7.28 -6.47 -7.31
C THR A 91 -6.08 -6.89 -8.16
N THR A 92 -5.00 -7.29 -7.50
CA THR A 92 -3.78 -7.81 -8.15
C THR A 92 -3.61 -9.30 -7.92
N LEU A 93 -3.99 -9.83 -6.75
CA LEU A 93 -3.94 -11.27 -6.46
C LEU A 93 -5.18 -11.75 -5.71
N PRO A 94 -5.55 -13.03 -5.86
CA PRO A 94 -5.00 -13.97 -6.86
C PRO A 94 -5.40 -13.56 -8.29
N THR A 95 -4.65 -14.02 -9.29
CA THR A 95 -4.81 -13.57 -10.70
C THR A 95 -6.21 -13.82 -11.26
N HIS A 96 -6.87 -14.90 -10.84
CA HIS A 96 -8.23 -15.23 -11.26
C HIS A 96 -9.31 -14.30 -10.66
N SER A 97 -8.97 -13.51 -9.64
CA SER A 97 -9.87 -12.50 -9.05
C SER A 97 -9.74 -11.13 -9.69
N ARG A 98 -8.84 -10.95 -10.67
CA ARG A 98 -8.67 -9.67 -11.36
C ARG A 98 -9.85 -9.37 -12.26
N MET A 99 -10.25 -8.11 -12.31
CA MET A 99 -11.23 -7.66 -13.30
C MET A 99 -10.65 -7.81 -14.72
N PRO A 100 -11.32 -8.57 -15.62
CA PRO A 100 -10.77 -8.91 -16.94
C PRO A 100 -10.62 -7.70 -17.86
N HIS A 101 -11.29 -6.58 -17.55
CA HIS A 101 -11.25 -5.35 -18.33
C HIS A 101 -10.27 -4.30 -17.78
N LEU A 102 -9.72 -4.47 -16.58
CA LEU A 102 -8.79 -3.48 -16.00
C LEU A 102 -7.33 -3.83 -16.29
N PHE A 103 -6.85 -4.95 -15.74
CA PHE A 103 -5.42 -5.29 -15.80
C PHE A 103 -4.89 -5.43 -17.24
N PRO A 104 -5.59 -6.12 -18.17
CA PRO A 104 -5.10 -6.25 -19.55
C PRO A 104 -5.04 -4.93 -20.32
N GLN A 105 -5.84 -3.94 -19.94
CA GLN A 105 -5.92 -2.61 -20.59
C GLN A 105 -4.88 -1.62 -20.08
N LEU A 106 -4.19 -1.92 -18.98
CA LEU A 106 -3.10 -1.07 -18.50
C LEU A 106 -2.04 -0.92 -19.61
N PRO A 107 -1.52 0.30 -19.82
CA PRO A 107 -0.54 0.55 -20.86
C PRO A 107 0.72 -0.28 -20.63
N LEU A 108 1.36 -0.72 -21.72
CA LEU A 108 2.73 -1.20 -21.64
C LEU A 108 3.69 -0.01 -21.65
N PRO A 109 4.78 -0.03 -20.85
CA PRO A 109 5.28 -1.14 -20.03
C PRO A 109 4.67 -1.28 -18.62
N PHE A 110 3.79 -0.36 -18.20
CA PHE A 110 3.26 -0.30 -16.83
C PHE A 110 2.66 -1.60 -16.32
N ARG A 111 1.84 -2.26 -17.15
CA ARG A 111 1.22 -3.55 -16.81
C ARG A 111 2.24 -4.61 -16.34
N ASP A 112 3.33 -4.76 -17.07
CA ASP A 112 4.32 -5.81 -16.81
C ASP A 112 5.15 -5.49 -15.57
N SER A 113 5.48 -4.21 -15.37
CA SER A 113 6.14 -3.76 -14.14
C SER A 113 5.25 -3.94 -12.92
N LEU A 114 3.95 -3.63 -13.04
CA LEU A 114 2.98 -3.78 -11.94
C LEU A 114 2.75 -5.26 -11.60
N GLU A 115 2.73 -6.15 -12.58
CA GLU A 115 2.70 -7.61 -12.38
C GLU A 115 3.89 -8.06 -11.53
N LEU A 116 5.11 -7.70 -11.93
CA LEU A 116 6.33 -8.09 -11.22
C LEU A 116 6.36 -7.48 -9.81
N TYR A 117 6.03 -6.19 -9.68
CA TYR A 117 5.96 -5.50 -8.40
C TYR A 117 4.94 -6.14 -7.45
N SER A 118 3.76 -6.53 -7.95
CA SER A 118 2.74 -7.23 -7.16
C SER A 118 3.28 -8.52 -6.55
N GLN A 119 4.06 -9.31 -7.29
CA GLN A 119 4.69 -10.53 -6.78
C GLN A 119 5.77 -10.23 -5.73
N GLU A 120 6.63 -9.24 -5.96
CA GLU A 120 7.65 -8.82 -5.01
C GLU A 120 7.04 -8.32 -3.69
N ILE A 121 5.98 -7.51 -3.76
CA ILE A 121 5.25 -7.03 -2.57
C ILE A 121 4.54 -8.17 -1.86
N LYS A 122 4.01 -9.16 -2.58
CA LYS A 122 3.45 -10.37 -1.97
C LYS A 122 4.51 -11.13 -1.18
N ASN A 123 5.67 -11.38 -1.79
CA ASN A 123 6.78 -12.08 -1.13
C ASN A 123 7.26 -11.33 0.10
N LEU A 124 7.41 -10.00 -0.01
CA LEU A 124 7.79 -9.14 1.12
C LEU A 124 6.76 -9.21 2.25
N ALA A 125 5.46 -9.16 1.95
CA ALA A 125 4.41 -9.29 2.95
C ALA A 125 4.50 -10.63 3.70
N MET A 126 4.73 -11.74 3.01
CA MET A 126 4.89 -13.05 3.64
C MET A 126 6.12 -13.12 4.55
N VAL A 127 7.22 -12.47 4.16
CA VAL A 127 8.42 -12.37 5.01
C VAL A 127 8.12 -11.58 6.28
N ILE A 128 7.43 -10.43 6.18
CA ILE A 128 7.06 -9.61 7.33
C ILE A 128 6.15 -10.41 8.28
N ILE A 129 5.13 -11.09 7.75
CA ILE A 129 4.20 -11.91 8.52
C ILE A 129 4.92 -13.05 9.24
N ALA A 130 5.86 -13.73 8.57
CA ALA A 130 6.66 -14.78 9.21
C ALA A 130 7.51 -14.26 10.38
N HIS A 131 8.03 -13.04 10.27
CA HIS A 131 8.76 -12.41 11.38
C HIS A 131 7.81 -11.95 12.49
N MET A 132 6.60 -11.48 12.18
CA MET A 132 5.58 -11.18 13.18
C MET A 132 5.16 -12.44 13.95
N GLU A 133 4.92 -13.56 13.26
CA GLU A 133 4.61 -14.87 13.85
C GLU A 133 5.70 -15.30 14.83
N LYS A 134 6.97 -15.21 14.42
CA LYS A 134 8.11 -15.50 15.28
C LYS A 134 8.21 -14.56 16.48
N ALA A 135 7.92 -13.27 16.30
CA ALA A 135 7.96 -12.28 17.37
C ALA A 135 6.83 -12.45 18.40
N LEU A 136 5.72 -13.06 17.98
CA LEU A 136 4.57 -13.38 18.83
C LEU A 136 4.68 -14.77 19.47
N GLU A 137 5.73 -15.54 19.16
CA GLU A 137 5.93 -16.92 19.62
C GLU A 137 4.75 -17.84 19.28
N VAL A 138 4.08 -17.57 18.15
CA VAL A 138 3.01 -18.40 17.59
C VAL A 138 3.61 -19.64 16.92
N GLU A 139 2.84 -20.73 16.85
CA GLU A 139 3.24 -21.94 16.14
C GLU A 139 3.58 -21.63 14.67
N GLU A 140 4.66 -22.24 14.18
CA GLU A 140 5.18 -21.99 12.83
C GLU A 140 4.11 -22.28 11.77
N MET A 141 3.99 -21.37 10.81
CA MET A 141 3.07 -21.40 9.67
C MET A 141 1.61 -21.06 9.98
N GLU A 142 1.18 -20.84 11.21
CA GLU A 142 -0.21 -20.49 11.54
C GLU A 142 -0.68 -19.20 10.85
N MET A 143 0.03 -18.09 11.06
CA MET A 143 -0.30 -16.81 10.43
C MET A 143 -0.05 -16.88 8.93
N ILE A 144 1.06 -17.50 8.51
CA ILE A 144 1.39 -17.65 7.08
C ILE A 144 0.26 -18.34 6.32
N LYS A 145 -0.36 -19.39 6.87
CA LYS A 145 -1.50 -20.09 6.23
C LYS A 145 -2.71 -19.16 6.04
N LEU A 146 -3.00 -18.30 7.03
CA LEU A 146 -4.10 -17.33 6.94
C LEU A 146 -3.89 -16.34 5.79
N PHE A 147 -2.66 -15.82 5.65
CA PHE A 147 -2.36 -14.76 4.68
C PHE A 147 -2.00 -15.26 3.27
N LYS A 148 -1.52 -16.50 3.12
CA LYS A 148 -1.00 -17.05 1.86
C LYS A 148 -1.97 -16.93 0.67
N ASN A 149 -3.27 -17.05 0.93
CA ASN A 149 -4.32 -17.05 -0.09
C ASN A 149 -5.23 -15.82 -0.02
N LEU A 150 -4.89 -14.79 0.77
CA LEU A 150 -5.69 -13.59 0.84
C LEU A 150 -5.55 -12.74 -0.42
N ARG A 151 -6.59 -11.94 -0.66
CA ARG A 151 -6.65 -10.97 -1.74
C ARG A 151 -5.56 -9.91 -1.55
N GLN A 152 -4.80 -9.64 -2.60
CA GLN A 152 -3.95 -8.45 -2.71
C GLN A 152 -4.64 -7.46 -3.65
N ALA A 153 -4.63 -6.19 -3.27
CA ALA A 153 -5.07 -5.10 -4.11
C ALA A 153 -4.06 -3.95 -4.05
N VAL A 154 -4.07 -3.11 -5.09
CA VAL A 154 -3.30 -1.87 -5.12
C VAL A 154 -4.28 -0.69 -5.18
N ARG A 155 -4.01 0.33 -4.36
CA ARG A 155 -4.64 1.65 -4.43
C ARG A 155 -3.57 2.67 -4.75
N MET A 156 -3.65 3.28 -5.93
CA MET A 156 -2.79 4.38 -6.34
C MET A 156 -3.53 5.68 -6.09
N ASN A 157 -2.93 6.59 -5.35
CA ASN A 157 -3.54 7.89 -5.01
C ASN A 157 -2.72 9.01 -5.63
N TYR A 158 -3.40 9.95 -6.28
CA TYR A 158 -2.83 11.17 -6.84
C TYR A 158 -3.47 12.37 -6.17
N TYR A 159 -2.67 13.14 -5.42
CA TYR A 159 -3.11 14.32 -4.70
C TYR A 159 -2.70 15.58 -5.47
N PRO A 160 -3.59 16.22 -6.25
CA PRO A 160 -3.26 17.43 -6.98
C PRO A 160 -3.01 18.60 -6.01
N PRO A 161 -2.21 19.62 -6.40
CA PRO A 161 -2.10 20.85 -5.63
C PRO A 161 -3.48 21.45 -5.31
N CYS A 162 -3.70 21.84 -4.06
CA CYS A 162 -4.93 22.48 -3.62
C CYS A 162 -4.69 23.98 -3.40
N PRO A 163 -5.55 24.88 -3.91
CA PRO A 163 -5.45 26.31 -3.62
C PRO A 163 -5.81 26.67 -2.17
N GLU A 164 -6.60 25.84 -1.49
CA GLU A 164 -7.08 26.05 -0.11
C GLU A 164 -6.86 24.78 0.73
N PRO A 165 -5.59 24.36 0.95
CA PRO A 165 -5.26 23.07 1.57
C PRO A 165 -5.76 22.93 3.01
N GLU A 166 -6.02 24.04 3.71
CA GLU A 166 -6.61 24.05 5.05
C GLU A 166 -8.10 23.69 5.09
N LYS A 167 -8.78 23.64 3.93
CA LYS A 167 -10.22 23.35 3.82
C LYS A 167 -10.52 21.93 3.34
N VAL A 168 -9.51 21.20 2.89
CA VAL A 168 -9.67 19.86 2.30
C VAL A 168 -8.75 18.86 2.97
N ILE A 169 -8.97 17.58 2.71
CA ILE A 169 -8.07 16.50 3.12
C ILE A 169 -7.78 15.64 1.91
N GLY A 170 -6.52 15.22 1.73
CA GLY A 170 -6.15 14.33 0.62
C GLY A 170 -6.81 12.97 0.75
N LEU A 171 -6.80 12.40 1.96
CA LEU A 171 -7.47 11.15 2.29
C LEU A 171 -8.03 11.24 3.72
N THR A 172 -9.33 11.05 3.85
CA THR A 172 -10.04 11.14 5.13
C THR A 172 -9.43 10.18 6.18
N PRO A 173 -9.32 10.58 7.47
CA PRO A 173 -8.83 9.73 8.54
C PRO A 173 -9.52 8.36 8.58
N HIS A 174 -8.73 7.28 8.56
CA HIS A 174 -9.22 5.90 8.60
C HIS A 174 -8.17 4.96 9.20
N SER A 175 -8.61 3.76 9.55
CA SER A 175 -7.80 2.55 9.73
C SER A 175 -7.96 1.66 8.50
N ASP A 176 -6.94 0.85 8.24
CA ASP A 176 -6.93 -0.05 7.09
C ASP A 176 -7.67 -1.35 7.42
N GLY A 177 -8.79 -1.62 6.76
CA GLY A 177 -9.55 -2.87 6.91
C GLY A 177 -8.89 -4.12 6.28
N VAL A 178 -7.57 -4.10 6.07
CA VAL A 178 -6.78 -5.23 5.53
C VAL A 178 -5.93 -5.85 6.64
N GLY A 179 -5.06 -6.82 6.31
CA GLY A 179 -4.10 -7.34 7.29
C GLY A 179 -2.81 -6.52 7.36
N LEU A 180 -2.20 -6.26 6.21
CA LEU A 180 -0.94 -5.54 6.13
C LEU A 180 -0.96 -4.62 4.91
N THR A 181 -0.60 -3.37 5.10
CA THR A 181 -0.42 -2.40 4.03
C THR A 181 1.07 -2.13 3.83
N ILE A 182 1.52 -2.12 2.58
CA ILE A 182 2.88 -1.80 2.17
C ILE A 182 2.81 -0.60 1.22
N LEU A 183 3.07 0.58 1.78
CA LEU A 183 2.94 1.87 1.10
C LEU A 183 4.29 2.31 0.50
N LEU A 184 4.23 2.67 -0.79
CA LEU A 184 5.32 3.33 -1.52
C LEU A 184 4.95 4.80 -1.76
N GLN A 185 5.76 5.73 -1.24
CA GLN A 185 5.64 7.13 -1.64
C GLN A 185 6.32 7.35 -2.99
N VAL A 186 5.56 7.81 -3.98
CA VAL A 186 6.00 7.88 -5.37
C VAL A 186 6.93 9.08 -5.64
N ASN A 187 6.77 10.17 -4.89
CA ASN A 187 7.59 11.39 -5.00
C ASN A 187 8.06 11.86 -3.61
N GLU A 188 8.75 13.00 -3.57
CA GLU A 188 9.31 13.57 -2.34
C GLU A 188 8.32 14.48 -1.58
N VAL A 189 7.07 14.60 -2.03
CA VAL A 189 6.08 15.46 -1.38
C VAL A 189 5.56 14.78 -0.13
N GLU A 190 5.77 15.41 1.03
CA GLU A 190 5.26 14.93 2.31
C GLU A 190 3.73 15.10 2.40
N GLY A 191 3.06 14.17 3.06
CA GLY A 191 1.60 14.24 3.20
C GLY A 191 0.99 13.19 4.14
N LEU A 192 1.64 12.05 4.33
CA LEU A 192 1.16 11.04 5.28
C LEU A 192 1.29 11.54 6.72
N GLN A 193 0.21 11.40 7.48
CA GLN A 193 0.18 11.57 8.93
C GLN A 193 -0.45 10.35 9.57
N ILE A 194 0.07 9.94 10.73
CA ILE A 194 -0.50 8.87 11.56
C ILE A 194 -0.94 9.43 12.90
N LYS A 195 -1.97 8.83 13.51
CA LYS A 195 -2.49 9.30 14.79
C LYS A 195 -1.88 8.49 15.94
N LYS A 196 -1.16 9.15 16.85
CA LYS A 196 -0.62 8.53 18.08
C LYS A 196 -0.96 9.37 19.30
N ASN A 197 -1.55 8.74 20.32
CA ASN A 197 -1.96 9.40 21.57
C ASN A 197 -2.80 10.67 21.34
N GLY A 198 -3.73 10.59 20.38
CA GLY A 198 -4.61 11.72 20.01
C GLY A 198 -3.98 12.79 19.12
N MET A 199 -2.69 12.72 18.83
CA MET A 199 -1.96 13.70 18.01
C MET A 199 -1.64 13.14 16.62
N TRP A 200 -1.68 14.00 15.61
CA TRP A 200 -1.21 13.70 14.26
C TRP A 200 0.31 13.85 14.18
N VAL A 201 0.99 12.81 13.72
CA VAL A 201 2.44 12.74 13.56
C VAL A 201 2.76 12.63 12.07
N PRO A 202 3.48 13.60 11.48
CA PRO A 202 3.87 13.53 10.07
C PRO A 202 4.91 12.43 9.85
N ILE A 203 4.80 11.72 8.72
CA ILE A 203 5.76 10.69 8.31
C ILE A 203 6.57 11.22 7.14
N LYS A 204 7.89 11.24 7.32
CA LYS A 204 8.86 11.46 6.25
C LYS A 204 9.46 10.11 5.83
N PRO A 205 9.12 9.58 4.64
CA PRO A 205 9.72 8.34 4.18
C PRO A 205 11.24 8.46 4.01
N LEU A 206 11.96 7.45 4.43
CA LEU A 206 13.38 7.29 4.15
C LEU A 206 13.59 6.96 2.66
N PRO A 207 14.74 7.33 2.08
CA PRO A 207 15.09 6.89 0.74
C PRO A 207 15.07 5.35 0.65
N ASN A 208 14.50 4.82 -0.44
CA ASN A 208 14.37 3.38 -0.68
C ASN A 208 13.73 2.61 0.48
N ALA A 209 12.67 3.18 1.07
CA ALA A 209 11.88 2.53 2.11
C ALA A 209 10.42 2.36 1.68
N PHE A 210 9.79 1.31 2.20
CA PHE A 210 8.35 1.21 2.28
C PHE A 210 7.87 1.62 3.67
N ILE A 211 6.68 2.21 3.74
CA ILE A 211 5.97 2.38 5.01
C ILE A 211 5.02 1.20 5.16
N ILE A 212 5.12 0.50 6.28
CA ILE A 212 4.30 -0.66 6.60
C ILE A 212 3.33 -0.28 7.71
N ASN A 213 2.08 -0.70 7.60
CA ASN A 213 1.16 -0.65 8.73
C ASN A 213 0.33 -1.91 8.88
N ILE A 214 -0.02 -2.17 10.13
CA ILE A 214 -0.91 -3.24 10.56
C ILE A 214 -2.34 -2.76 10.31
N GLY A 215 -3.13 -3.57 9.63
CA GLY A 215 -4.55 -3.31 9.43
C GLY A 215 -5.42 -4.07 10.44
N GLU A 216 -6.70 -3.71 10.47
CA GLU A 216 -7.69 -4.20 11.43
C GLU A 216 -7.78 -5.73 11.49
N ILE A 217 -7.65 -6.41 10.35
CA ILE A 217 -7.71 -7.88 10.31
C ILE A 217 -6.55 -8.49 11.10
N LEU A 218 -5.34 -7.93 10.96
CA LEU A 218 -4.16 -8.44 11.66
C LEU A 218 -4.12 -7.99 13.12
N GLU A 219 -4.75 -6.87 13.47
CA GLU A 219 -4.90 -6.44 14.88
C GLU A 219 -5.82 -7.38 15.68
N VAL A 220 -6.84 -7.96 15.03
CA VAL A 220 -7.79 -8.89 15.66
C VAL A 220 -7.19 -10.30 15.86
N ILE A 221 -6.28 -10.71 14.98
CA ILE A 221 -5.60 -12.02 15.04
C ILE A 221 -4.52 -12.01 16.12
#